data_AF-A0A7S1HTS9-F1
#
_entry.id   AF-A0A7S1HTS9-F1
#
_cell.length_a   1.000
_cell.length_b   1.000
_cell.length_c   1.000
_cell.angle_alpha   90.00
_cell.angle_beta   90.00
_cell.angle_gamma   90.00
#
_symmetry.space_group_name_H-M   'P 1'
#
loop_
_entity.id
_entity.type
_entity.pdbx_description
1 polymer ?
#
loop_
_entity_poly.entity_id
_entity_poly.type
_entity_poly.pdbx_seq_one_letter_code
_entity_poly.pdbx_strand_id
1 'polypeptide(L)'
;FFSVWMCPTAKLFFCLCLCLVLATAKHCKEVGRDTWQHGGGSFEKDEGTTTWHEYDGDRNKKASFAQTVDNGKQVVMSDKSRGVSIVLQDGVAGINHDGGSSYQQLYKGTWANGYDCT
;
A
#
# COMPACT_ATOMS: atom_id res chain seq x y z
N PHE A 1 -20.91 -69.15 -37.27
CA PHE A 1 -19.50 -69.00 -36.91
C PHE A 1 -19.10 -67.54 -37.07
N PHE A 2 -18.89 -66.87 -35.94
CA PHE A 2 -18.46 -65.47 -35.85
C PHE A 2 -16.94 -65.38 -36.12
N SER A 3 -16.52 -64.44 -36.96
CA SER A 3 -15.21 -63.77 -36.82
C SER A 3 -15.15 -62.54 -37.73
N VAL A 4 -15.55 -61.40 -37.18
CA VAL A 4 -15.18 -60.09 -37.67
C VAL A 4 -13.83 -59.77 -37.05
N TRP A 5 -12.78 -59.75 -37.86
CA TRP A 5 -11.45 -59.31 -37.43
C TRP A 5 -11.48 -57.80 -37.16
N MET A 6 -11.51 -57.44 -35.88
CA MET A 6 -11.24 -56.10 -35.39
C MET A 6 -9.76 -55.78 -35.60
N CYS A 7 -9.48 -54.74 -36.39
CA CYS A 7 -8.16 -54.15 -36.52
C CYS A 7 -7.85 -53.35 -35.25
N PRO A 8 -6.81 -53.66 -34.46
CA PRO A 8 -6.51 -52.92 -33.25
C PRO A 8 -5.52 -51.79 -33.54
N THR A 9 -5.73 -50.67 -32.84
CA THR A 9 -4.72 -49.67 -32.45
C THR A 9 -4.26 -48.63 -33.48
N ALA A 10 -5.16 -47.71 -33.81
CA ALA A 10 -4.78 -46.29 -33.93
C ALA A 10 -4.92 -45.63 -32.55
N LYS A 11 -3.93 -45.79 -31.66
CA LYS A 11 -3.83 -44.97 -30.45
C LYS A 11 -2.91 -43.81 -30.76
N LEU A 12 -3.53 -42.75 -31.25
CA LEU A 12 -2.95 -41.43 -31.47
C LEU A 12 -2.20 -41.03 -30.19
N PHE A 13 -0.87 -41.00 -30.28
CA PHE A 13 0.03 -40.42 -29.30
C PHE A 13 -0.23 -38.91 -29.26
N PHE A 14 -1.24 -38.48 -28.50
CA PHE A 14 -1.43 -37.07 -28.22
C PHE A 14 -0.48 -36.70 -27.08
N CYS A 15 0.76 -36.46 -27.47
CA CYS A 15 1.79 -35.80 -26.68
C CYS A 15 1.34 -34.35 -26.44
N LEU A 16 0.38 -34.16 -25.54
CA LEU A 16 0.16 -32.84 -24.92
C LEU A 16 1.32 -32.65 -23.96
N CYS A 17 2.40 -32.11 -24.52
CA CYS A 17 3.43 -31.38 -23.83
C CYS A 17 2.71 -30.30 -23.00
N LEU A 18 2.34 -30.67 -21.78
CA LEU A 18 1.84 -29.74 -20.79
C LEU A 18 3.06 -28.88 -20.45
N CYS A 19 3.26 -27.82 -21.24
CA CYS A 19 4.17 -26.75 -20.91
C CYS A 19 3.79 -26.31 -19.50
N LEU A 20 4.60 -26.72 -18.53
CA LEU A 20 4.67 -26.17 -17.20
C LEU A 20 4.89 -24.67 -17.38
N VAL A 21 3.81 -23.91 -17.42
CA VAL A 21 3.86 -22.48 -17.16
C VAL A 21 4.23 -22.39 -15.70
N LEU A 22 5.53 -22.34 -15.41
CA LEU A 22 6.05 -21.90 -14.13
C LEU A 22 5.60 -20.44 -13.96
N ALA A 23 4.36 -20.26 -13.52
CA ALA A 23 3.92 -19.04 -12.91
C ALA A 23 4.72 -18.93 -11.60
N THR A 24 5.86 -18.25 -11.64
CA THR A 24 6.53 -17.82 -10.43
C THR A 24 5.56 -16.89 -9.72
N ALA A 25 4.98 -17.36 -8.62
CA ALA A 25 4.17 -16.50 -7.76
C ALA A 25 5.10 -15.42 -7.22
N LYS A 26 4.99 -14.19 -7.75
CA LYS A 26 5.69 -13.03 -7.22
C LYS A 26 5.29 -12.87 -5.77
N HIS A 27 6.27 -12.83 -4.87
CA HIS A 27 5.98 -12.72 -3.46
C HIS A 27 5.75 -11.25 -3.15
N CYS A 28 4.49 -10.83 -3.15
CA CYS A 28 4.13 -9.48 -2.76
C CYS A 28 4.19 -9.36 -1.24
N LYS A 29 5.10 -8.54 -0.72
CA LYS A 29 5.14 -8.17 0.69
C LYS A 29 4.47 -6.80 0.87
N GLU A 30 3.63 -6.68 1.88
CA GLU A 30 3.11 -5.37 2.30
C GLU A 30 4.30 -4.52 2.78
N VAL A 31 4.53 -3.41 2.07
CA VAL A 31 5.47 -2.36 2.48
C VAL A 31 4.74 -1.49 3.50
N GLY A 32 5.46 -0.94 4.46
CA GLY A 32 4.90 -0.24 5.61
C GLY A 32 3.89 0.87 5.25
N ARG A 33 3.17 1.34 6.27
CA ARG A 33 2.23 2.47 6.16
C ARG A 33 3.01 3.78 5.95
N ASP A 34 3.53 3.94 4.74
CA ASP A 34 4.41 5.04 4.35
C ASP A 34 3.67 6.06 3.47
N THR A 35 2.38 5.87 3.24
CA THR A 35 1.53 6.80 2.50
C THR A 35 0.11 6.83 3.06
N TRP A 36 -0.39 8.03 3.35
CA TRP A 36 -1.77 8.30 3.74
C TRP A 36 -2.39 9.29 2.76
N GLN A 37 -3.55 8.97 2.19
CA GLN A 37 -4.16 9.75 1.10
C GLN A 37 -5.48 10.38 1.52
N HIS A 38 -5.75 11.58 1.02
CA HIS A 38 -7.05 12.25 1.11
C HIS A 38 -7.46 12.81 -0.25
N GLY A 39 -8.70 13.30 -0.35
CA GLY A 39 -9.26 13.76 -1.63
C GLY A 39 -8.53 14.92 -2.32
N GLY A 40 -7.54 15.55 -1.67
CA GLY A 40 -6.80 16.69 -2.22
C GLY A 40 -5.28 16.52 -2.20
N GLY A 41 -4.77 15.32 -1.87
CA GLY A 41 -3.33 15.14 -1.66
C GLY A 41 -2.97 13.90 -0.86
N SER A 42 -1.74 13.89 -0.34
CA SER A 42 -1.20 12.79 0.44
C SER A 42 -0.19 13.25 1.49
N PHE A 43 -0.03 12.45 2.53
CA PHE A 43 1.14 12.46 3.39
C PHE A 43 1.98 11.24 3.02
N GLU A 44 3.24 11.48 2.69
CA GLU A 44 4.19 10.44 2.26
C GLU A 44 5.44 10.48 3.13
N LYS A 45 5.89 9.31 3.54
CA LYS A 45 7.11 9.14 4.32
C LYS A 45 8.29 8.91 3.40
N ASP A 46 9.39 9.60 3.66
CA ASP A 46 10.65 9.35 2.96
C ASP A 46 11.21 7.99 3.36
N GLU A 47 11.56 7.17 2.37
CA GLU A 47 12.05 5.80 2.57
C GLU A 47 13.23 5.74 3.53
N GLY A 48 13.15 4.83 4.52
CA GLY A 48 14.20 4.63 5.51
C GLY A 48 14.37 5.76 6.53
N THR A 49 13.49 6.77 6.53
CA THR A 49 13.55 7.90 7.47
C THR A 49 12.32 7.98 8.37
N THR A 50 12.26 9.01 9.22
CA THR A 50 11.07 9.40 9.99
C THR A 50 10.45 10.70 9.49
N THR A 51 10.85 11.17 8.31
CA THR A 51 10.36 12.41 7.71
C THR A 51 9.12 12.14 6.88
N TRP A 52 8.10 12.96 7.07
CA TRP A 52 6.86 12.94 6.32
C TRP A 52 6.67 14.26 5.57
N HIS A 53 6.05 14.18 4.39
CA HIS A 53 5.75 15.32 3.55
C HIS A 53 4.27 15.33 3.17
N GLU A 54 3.64 16.49 3.28
CA GLU A 54 2.33 16.73 2.69
C GLU A 54 2.51 17.19 1.24
N TYR A 55 1.81 16.54 0.32
CA TYR A 55 1.72 16.91 -1.08
C TYR A 55 0.27 17.24 -1.43
N ASP A 56 0.05 18.27 -2.24
CA ASP A 56 -1.27 18.51 -2.84
C ASP A 56 -1.52 17.59 -4.05
N GLY A 57 -2.73 17.66 -4.62
CA GLY A 57 -3.13 16.87 -5.79
C GLY A 57 -2.26 17.11 -7.03
N ASP A 58 -1.58 18.25 -7.11
CA ASP A 58 -0.65 18.60 -8.19
C ASP A 58 0.80 18.17 -7.88
N ARG A 59 1.02 17.41 -6.80
CA ARG A 59 2.32 16.93 -6.31
C ARG A 59 3.26 18.03 -5.81
N ASN A 60 2.75 19.21 -5.48
CA ASN A 60 3.57 20.23 -4.84
C ASN A 60 3.71 19.92 -3.35
N LYS A 61 4.94 19.94 -2.85
CA LYS A 61 5.22 19.80 -1.41
C LYS A 61 4.69 21.01 -0.65
N LYS A 62 3.76 20.79 0.28
CA LYS A 62 3.13 21.83 1.12
C LYS A 62 3.83 21.98 2.46
N ALA A 63 4.24 20.87 3.05
CA ALA A 63 4.76 20.83 4.40
C ALA A 63 5.66 19.62 4.63
N SER A 64 6.49 19.71 5.67
CA SER A 64 7.32 18.62 6.17
C SER A 64 7.08 18.45 7.66
N PHE A 65 7.10 17.21 8.14
CA PHE A 65 6.86 16.85 9.54
C PHE A 65 7.83 15.75 9.95
N ALA A 66 8.22 15.74 11.22
CA ALA A 66 8.96 14.64 11.81
C ALA A 66 7.99 13.69 12.51
N GLN A 67 8.05 12.39 12.20
CA GLN A 67 7.30 11.36 12.92
C GLN A 67 7.74 11.32 14.38
N THR A 68 6.77 11.38 15.29
CA THR A 68 6.98 11.30 16.74
C THR A 68 6.44 9.99 17.32
N VAL A 69 5.35 9.46 16.77
CA VAL A 69 4.72 8.21 17.22
C VAL A 69 4.28 7.40 16.01
N ASP A 70 4.51 6.09 16.05
CA ASP A 70 3.84 5.10 15.20
C ASP A 70 3.54 3.87 16.05
N ASN A 71 2.27 3.49 16.11
CA ASN A 71 1.80 2.37 16.93
C ASN A 71 1.04 1.31 16.13
N GLY A 72 1.16 1.30 14.80
CA GLY A 72 0.43 0.38 13.93
C GLY A 72 -1.04 0.77 13.66
N LYS A 73 -1.64 1.68 14.45
CA LYS A 73 -3.01 2.19 14.24
C LYS A 73 -3.05 3.63 13.79
N GLN A 74 -2.16 4.44 14.33
CA GLN A 74 -1.99 5.84 13.97
C GLN A 74 -0.51 6.18 13.81
N VAL A 75 -0.26 7.26 13.09
CA VAL A 75 1.03 7.95 13.05
C VAL A 75 0.81 9.35 13.58
N VAL A 76 1.68 9.82 14.48
CA VAL A 76 1.72 11.22 14.90
C VAL A 76 3.01 11.82 14.35
N MET A 77 2.90 12.99 13.76
CA MET A 77 4.02 13.74 13.21
C MET A 77 3.90 15.20 13.60
N SER A 78 5.01 15.90 13.78
CA SER A 78 5.01 17.29 14.20
C SER A 78 5.97 18.15 13.42
N ASP A 79 5.62 19.42 13.32
CA ASP A 79 6.50 20.49 12.89
C ASP A 79 6.62 21.49 14.04
N LYS A 80 7.73 21.40 14.77
CA LYS A 80 8.02 22.25 15.92
C LYS A 80 8.20 23.71 15.55
N SER A 81 8.58 24.03 14.32
CA SER A 81 8.77 25.42 13.88
C SER A 81 7.44 26.16 13.76
N ARG A 82 6.38 25.42 13.41
CA ARG A 82 5.00 25.93 13.30
C ARG A 82 4.15 25.63 14.54
N GLY A 83 4.68 24.86 15.48
CA GLY A 83 3.96 24.41 16.67
C GLY A 83 2.71 23.61 16.31
N VAL A 84 2.83 22.70 15.35
CA VAL A 84 1.71 21.86 14.89
C VAL A 84 2.05 20.38 15.00
N SER A 85 1.03 19.58 15.32
CA SER A 85 1.09 18.13 15.28
C SER A 85 -0.09 17.59 14.47
N ILE A 86 0.18 16.62 13.60
CA ILE A 86 -0.81 15.90 12.82
C ILE A 86 -0.89 14.47 13.33
N VAL A 87 -2.11 13.98 13.51
CA VAL A 87 -2.39 12.55 13.70
C VAL A 87 -3.00 12.01 12.42
N LEU A 88 -2.42 10.94 11.88
CA LEU A 88 -2.97 10.15 10.79
C LEU A 88 -3.53 8.86 11.36
N GLN A 89 -4.80 8.59 11.12
CA GLN A 89 -5.47 7.34 11.44
C GLN A 89 -6.27 6.89 10.21
N ASP A 90 -6.65 5.62 10.15
CA ASP A 90 -7.61 5.21 9.14
C ASP A 90 -8.92 6.02 9.24
N GLY A 91 -9.41 6.50 8.10
CA GLY A 91 -10.59 7.35 7.98
C GLY A 91 -10.34 8.85 8.21
N VAL A 92 -9.32 9.25 8.99
CA VAL A 92 -9.20 10.65 9.43
C VAL A 92 -7.76 11.10 9.70
N ALA A 93 -7.46 12.33 9.29
CA ALA A 93 -6.31 13.10 9.77
C ALA A 93 -6.79 14.25 10.66
N GLY A 94 -6.15 14.42 11.82
CA GLY A 94 -6.42 15.52 12.75
C GLY A 94 -5.21 16.42 12.93
N ILE A 95 -5.43 17.70 13.15
CA ILE A 95 -4.41 18.70 13.48
C ILE A 95 -4.59 19.21 14.90
N ASN A 96 -3.48 19.40 15.60
CA ASN A 96 -3.41 20.10 16.88
C ASN A 96 -2.32 21.17 16.81
N HIS A 97 -2.56 22.29 17.46
CA HIS A 97 -1.59 23.37 17.65
C HIS A 97 -1.06 23.32 19.08
N ASP A 98 0.22 23.60 19.28
CA ASP A 98 0.86 23.53 20.60
C ASP A 98 0.05 24.30 21.67
N GLY A 99 -0.44 23.55 22.67
CA GLY A 99 -1.30 24.06 23.76
C GLY A 99 -2.79 23.72 23.61
N GLY A 100 -3.22 23.19 22.46
CA GLY A 100 -4.57 22.68 22.25
C GLY A 100 -4.80 21.34 22.97
N SER A 101 -5.92 21.23 23.68
CA SER A 101 -6.31 20.00 24.37
C SER A 101 -6.95 18.95 23.44
N SER A 102 -7.27 19.30 22.19
CA SER A 102 -7.96 18.42 21.26
C SER A 102 -7.46 18.57 19.82
N TYR A 103 -7.55 17.47 19.07
CA TYR A 103 -7.33 17.48 17.63
C TYR A 103 -8.59 17.95 16.92
N GLN A 104 -8.43 18.84 15.94
CA GLN A 104 -9.46 19.21 14.98
C GLN A 104 -9.33 18.34 13.75
N GLN A 105 -10.44 17.86 13.18
CA GLN A 105 -10.39 17.11 11.93
C GLN A 105 -9.86 18.02 10.81
N LEU A 106 -8.78 17.57 10.16
CA LEU A 106 -8.18 18.24 9.01
C LEU A 106 -8.69 17.62 7.69
N TYR A 107 -8.55 16.30 7.53
CA TYR A 107 -8.95 15.59 6.32
C TYR A 107 -9.65 14.26 6.63
N LYS A 108 -10.46 13.79 5.66
CA LYS A 108 -10.88 12.39 5.59
C LYS A 108 -9.99 11.66 4.58
N GLY A 109 -9.56 10.45 4.90
CA GLY A 109 -8.59 9.72 4.09
C GLY A 109 -8.31 8.33 4.61
N THR A 110 -7.33 7.64 4.04
CA THR A 110 -6.97 6.28 4.40
C THR A 110 -5.50 5.99 4.09
N TRP A 111 -4.98 4.90 4.64
CA TRP A 111 -3.66 4.41 4.30
C TRP A 111 -3.67 3.82 2.88
N ALA A 112 -2.69 4.20 2.06
CA ALA A 112 -2.46 3.51 0.81
C ALA A 112 -1.70 2.22 1.10
N ASN A 113 -2.19 1.10 0.56
CA ASN A 113 -1.49 -0.17 0.66
C ASN A 113 -0.27 -0.15 -0.27
N GLY A 114 0.94 -0.14 0.29
CA GLY A 114 2.16 -0.40 -0.46
C GLY A 114 2.36 -1.90 -0.60
N TYR A 115 2.57 -2.39 -1.82
CA TYR A 115 2.97 -3.79 -2.05
C TYR A 115 4.27 -3.80 -2.85
N ASP A 116 5.29 -4.47 -2.33
CA ASP A 116 6.52 -4.77 -3.05
C ASP A 116 6.43 -6.20 -3.59
N CYS A 117 6.34 -6.32 -4.91
CA CYS A 117 6.21 -7.58 -5.61
C CYS A 117 7.48 -7.86 -6.43
N THR A 118 8.51 -8.40 -5.77
CA THR A 118 9.71 -8.95 -6.41
C THR A 118 9.50 -10.37 -6.93
#